data_AF-A0A9J6GWS0-F1
#
_entry.id   AF-A0A9J6GWS0-F1
#
_cell.length_a   1.000
_cell.length_b   1.000
_cell.length_c   1.000
_cell.angle_alpha   90.00
_cell.angle_beta   90.00
_cell.angle_gamma   90.00
#
_symmetry.space_group_name_H-M   'P 1'
#
loop_
_entity.id
_entity.type
_entity.pdbx_description
1 polymer ?
#
loop_
_entity_poly.entity_id
_entity_poly.type
_entity_poly.pdbx_seq_one_letter_code
_entity_poly.pdbx_strand_id
1 'polypeptide(L)'
;MPQVRGGGRSFLVDARPLEKSNWMRYVNCAPSEAEQNVVAFERAGAIYYRTRKPIEAYEELLVWYGNSFARDLGLLENRKVTEKEDKGESTSPTSHLDE
;
A
#
# COMPACT_ATOMS: atom_id res chain seq x y z
N MET A 1 11.64 -3.46 -2.98
CA MET A 1 11.24 -2.51 -4.01
C MET A 1 9.81 -2.82 -4.41
N PRO A 2 8.95 -1.83 -4.70
CA PRO A 2 7.60 -2.09 -5.16
C PRO A 2 7.62 -2.91 -6.46
N GLN A 3 6.79 -3.95 -6.53
CA GLN A 3 6.62 -4.77 -7.72
C GLN A 3 5.40 -4.28 -8.50
N VAL A 4 5.57 -4.07 -9.80
CA VAL A 4 4.47 -3.78 -10.73
C VAL A 4 4.15 -5.06 -11.49
N ARG A 5 2.86 -5.43 -11.58
CA ARG A 5 2.36 -6.63 -12.24
C ARG A 5 1.50 -6.29 -13.46
N GLY A 6 2.09 -6.37 -14.65
CA GLY A 6 1.36 -6.34 -15.92
C GLY A 6 1.37 -7.70 -16.64
N GLY A 7 0.21 -8.35 -16.76
CA GLY A 7 -0.07 -9.38 -17.79
C GLY A 7 0.98 -10.47 -18.03
N GLY A 8 1.62 -10.99 -16.98
CA GLY A 8 2.61 -12.07 -17.05
C GLY A 8 4.08 -11.64 -16.92
N ARG A 9 4.38 -10.34 -16.88
CA ARG A 9 5.72 -9.81 -16.59
C ARG A 9 5.68 -8.95 -15.33
N SER A 10 6.36 -9.41 -14.28
CA SER A 10 6.67 -8.60 -13.09
C SER A 10 7.99 -7.86 -13.32
N PHE A 11 8.00 -6.56 -13.09
CA PHE A 11 9.23 -5.78 -13.09
C PHE A 11 9.47 -5.11 -11.74
N LEU A 12 10.75 -4.87 -11.45
CA LEU A 12 11.21 -4.23 -10.23
C LEU A 12 11.52 -2.76 -10.55
N VAL A 13 11.04 -1.86 -9.70
CA VAL A 13 11.42 -0.45 -9.77
C VAL A 13 12.62 -0.22 -8.85
N ASP A 14 13.79 0.06 -9.41
CA ASP A 14 15.00 0.34 -8.64
C ASP A 14 15.18 1.85 -8.42
N ALA A 15 14.97 2.29 -7.18
CA ALA A 15 15.12 3.69 -6.77
C ALA A 15 16.48 4.00 -6.11
N ARG A 16 17.48 3.13 -6.25
CA ARG A 16 18.82 3.36 -5.68
C ARG A 16 19.56 4.54 -6.35
N PRO A 17 19.65 4.65 -7.69
CA PRO A 17 20.41 5.71 -8.35
C PRO A 17 19.75 7.08 -8.13
N LEU A 18 20.46 8.03 -7.54
CA LEU A 18 19.89 9.33 -7.18
C LEU A 18 19.49 10.14 -8.42
N GLU A 19 20.26 10.07 -9.51
CA GLU A 19 19.98 10.87 -10.72
C GLU A 19 18.79 10.33 -11.53
N LYS A 20 18.31 9.12 -11.21
CA LYS A 20 17.23 8.42 -11.93
C LYS A 20 16.01 8.15 -11.07
N SER A 21 15.97 8.70 -9.85
CA SER A 21 14.92 8.47 -8.88
C SER A 21 14.27 9.78 -8.46
N ASN A 22 13.07 9.70 -7.87
CA ASN A 22 12.36 10.85 -7.36
C ASN A 22 12.32 10.86 -5.82
N TRP A 23 11.60 11.84 -5.26
CA TRP A 23 11.46 12.04 -3.82
C TRP A 23 10.79 10.86 -3.08
N MET A 24 10.02 10.01 -3.77
CA MET A 24 9.29 8.91 -3.13
C MET A 24 10.22 7.85 -2.53
N ARG A 25 11.49 7.78 -2.98
CA ARG A 25 12.52 6.90 -2.42
C ARG A 25 12.85 7.18 -0.95
N TYR A 26 12.54 8.39 -0.47
CA TYR A 26 12.84 8.84 0.89
C TYR A 26 11.67 8.65 1.85
N VAL A 27 10.50 8.22 1.36
CA VAL A 27 9.34 7.95 2.21
C VAL A 27 9.56 6.65 2.98
N ASN A 28 9.52 6.75 4.31
CA ASN A 28 9.80 5.63 5.20
C ASN A 28 8.63 4.64 5.27
N CYS A 29 8.94 3.40 5.66
CA CYS A 29 7.93 2.40 5.93
C CYS A 29 7.18 2.75 7.21
N ALA A 30 5.85 2.66 7.20
CA ALA A 30 5.07 2.74 8.42
C ALA A 30 5.40 1.55 9.34
N PRO A 31 5.71 1.76 10.62
CA PRO A 31 6.01 0.66 11.56
C PRO A 31 4.74 -0.11 11.98
N SER A 32 3.59 0.57 11.93
CA SER A 32 2.27 0.02 12.24
C SER A 32 1.22 0.53 11.26
N GLU A 33 0.08 -0.16 11.17
CA GLU A 33 -1.05 0.28 10.36
C GLU A 33 -1.65 1.60 10.88
N ALA A 34 -1.58 1.85 12.19
CA ALA A 34 -2.09 3.08 12.80
C ALA A 34 -1.28 4.33 12.38
N GLU A 35 0.04 4.17 12.24
CA GLU A 35 0.95 5.24 11.84
C GLU A 35 0.94 5.46 10.32
N GLN A 36 0.49 4.48 9.53
CA GLN A 36 0.38 4.64 8.09
C GLN A 36 -0.55 5.79 7.69
N ASN A 37 -0.03 6.75 6.93
CA ASN A 37 -0.81 7.84 6.33
C ASN A 37 -0.77 7.85 4.79
N VAL A 38 0.09 7.03 4.18
CA VAL A 38 0.21 6.87 2.72
C VAL A 38 0.06 5.40 2.30
N VAL A 39 -0.61 5.16 1.17
CA VAL A 39 -0.77 3.83 0.55
C VAL A 39 -0.09 3.82 -0.82
N ALA A 40 0.77 2.83 -1.06
CA ALA A 40 1.31 2.55 -2.38
C ALA A 40 0.34 1.68 -3.18
N PHE A 41 0.14 2.01 -4.45
CA PHE A 41 -0.66 1.21 -5.37
C PHE A 41 -0.09 1.27 -6.78
N GLU A 42 -0.34 0.21 -7.54
CA GLU A 42 0.02 0.16 -8.95
C GLU A 42 -1.11 0.71 -9.82
N ARG A 43 -0.76 1.52 -10.82
CA ARG A 43 -1.68 1.90 -11.88
C ARG A 43 -0.91 2.03 -13.19
N ALA A 44 -1.38 1.36 -14.24
CA ALA A 44 -0.84 1.47 -15.59
C ALA A 44 0.70 1.29 -15.66
N GLY A 45 1.25 0.30 -14.95
CA GLY A 45 2.68 0.04 -14.98
C GLY A 45 3.54 0.94 -14.09
N ALA A 46 2.94 1.81 -13.28
CA ALA A 46 3.66 2.73 -12.39
C ALA A 46 3.15 2.64 -10.96
N ILE A 47 4.01 3.04 -10.01
CA ILE A 47 3.71 3.05 -8.58
C ILE A 47 3.34 4.47 -8.17
N TYR A 48 2.18 4.61 -7.53
CA TYR A 48 1.65 5.86 -7.03
C TYR A 48 1.39 5.78 -5.54
N TYR A 49 1.52 6.93 -4.88
CA TYR A 49 1.15 7.10 -3.48
C TYR A 49 -0.12 7.93 -3.39
N ARG A 50 -1.05 7.50 -2.54
CA ARG A 50 -2.22 8.29 -2.13
C ARG A 50 -2.28 8.37 -0.62
N THR A 51 -2.86 9.45 -0.11
CA THR A 51 -3.11 9.60 1.32
C THR A 51 -4.25 8.67 1.76
N ARG A 52 -4.12 8.07 2.95
CA ARG A 52 -5.17 7.27 3.61
C ARG A 52 -6.01 8.11 4.56
N LYS A 53 -5.37 9.11 5.16
CA LYS A 53 -5.94 10.06 6.13
C LYS A 53 -5.35 11.45 5.87
N PRO A 54 -5.97 12.54 6.37
CA PRO A 54 -5.34 13.85 6.37
C PRO A 54 -3.93 13.77 6.98
N ILE A 55 -3.01 14.57 6.43
CA ILE A 55 -1.62 14.65 6.88
C ILE A 55 -1.40 16.07 7.35
N GLU A 56 -1.14 16.23 8.64
CA GLU A 56 -0.93 17.55 9.22
C GLU A 56 0.42 18.12 8.80
N ALA A 57 0.57 19.44 8.90
CA ALA A 57 1.86 20.07 8.64
C ALA A 57 2.94 19.44 9.55
N TYR A 58 4.11 19.15 8.98
CA TYR A 58 5.25 18.53 9.66
C TYR A 58 5.07 17.05 10.06
N GLU A 59 3.95 16.41 9.72
CA GLU A 59 3.79 14.97 9.89
C GLU A 59 4.63 14.20 8.85
N GLU A 60 5.31 13.15 9.29
CA GLU A 60 6.12 12.30 8.42
C GLU A 60 5.24 11.47 7.47
N LEU A 61 5.62 11.39 6.20
CA LEU A 61 4.96 10.48 5.25
C LEU A 61 5.40 9.04 5.53
N LEU A 62 4.46 8.18 5.89
CA LEU A 62 4.69 6.79 6.25
C LEU A 62 3.82 5.87 5.38
N VAL A 63 4.48 4.99 4.62
CA VAL A 63 3.85 4.11 3.63
C VAL A 63 3.98 2.63 4.01
N TRP A 64 2.94 1.84 3.74
CA TRP A 64 3.03 0.38 3.81
C TRP A 64 3.00 -0.20 2.39
N TYR A 65 4.03 -0.97 2.04
CA TYR A 65 4.18 -1.57 0.71
C TYR A 65 3.62 -3.00 0.62
N GLY A 66 2.98 -3.49 1.70
CA GLY A 66 2.39 -4.83 1.79
C GLY A 66 3.30 -5.88 2.44
N ASN A 67 2.68 -6.98 2.87
CA ASN A 67 3.36 -8.03 3.65
C ASN A 67 4.50 -8.72 2.88
N SER A 68 4.41 -8.82 1.54
CA SER A 68 5.50 -9.39 0.73
C SER A 68 6.77 -8.55 0.80
N PHE A 69 6.66 -7.22 0.69
CA PHE A 69 7.81 -6.32 0.78
C PHE A 69 8.40 -6.24 2.19
N ALA A 70 7.53 -6.20 3.21
CA ALA A 70 8.00 -6.15 4.59
C ALA A 70 8.75 -7.45 4.97
N ARG A 71 8.41 -8.59 4.37
CA ARG A 71 9.17 -9.84 4.49
C ARG A 71 10.53 -9.77 3.78
N ASP A 72 10.57 -9.25 2.56
CA ASP A 72 11.80 -9.11 1.77
C ASP A 72 12.81 -8.10 2.37
N LEU A 73 12.32 -7.13 3.17
CA LEU A 73 13.15 -6.20 3.94
C LEU A 73 13.53 -6.70 5.35
N GLY A 74 13.07 -7.88 5.77
CA GLY A 74 13.27 -8.36 7.15
C GLY A 74 12.48 -7.60 8.23
N LEU A 75 11.48 -6.79 7.83
CA LEU A 75 10.61 -6.03 8.74
C LEU A 75 9.48 -6.87 9.34
N LEU A 76 9.26 -8.08 8.80
CA LEU A 76 8.35 -9.09 9.33
C LEU A 76 9.11 -10.34 9.75
N GLU A 77 9.78 -10.30 10.89
CA GLU A 77 10.07 -11.52 11.63
C GLU A 77 8.88 -11.84 12.56
N ASN A 78 8.22 -12.98 12.30
CA ASN A 78 7.34 -13.70 13.22
C ASN A 78 6.05 -13.03 13.73
N ARG A 79 5.35 -12.20 12.95
CA ARG A 79 3.93 -11.93 13.26
C ARG A 79 3.07 -13.09 12.77
N LYS A 80 2.57 -13.91 13.70
CA LYS A 80 1.47 -14.86 13.44
C LYS A 80 0.31 -14.06 12.85
N VAL A 81 0.08 -14.20 11.55
CA VAL A 81 -1.05 -13.59 10.87
C VAL A 81 -2.30 -14.29 11.38
N THR A 82 -3.07 -13.63 12.25
CA THR A 82 -4.48 -13.95 12.38
C THR A 82 -5.18 -13.27 11.21
N GLU A 83 -5.45 -14.05 10.17
CA GLU A 83 -6.33 -13.63 9.08
C GLU A 83 -7.70 -13.30 9.68
N LYS A 84 -8.08 -12.02 9.63
CA LYS A 84 -9.49 -11.65 9.66
C LYS A 84 -9.82 -11.14 8.27
N GLU A 85 -10.51 -12.00 7.53
CA GLU A 85 -11.18 -11.64 6.28
C GLU A 85 -12.21 -10.56 6.58
N ASP A 86 -11.97 -9.34 6.10
CA ASP A 86 -12.99 -8.30 6.10
C ASP A 86 -13.84 -8.52 4.85
N LYS A 87 -14.89 -9.32 5.02
CA LYS A 87 -15.87 -9.61 3.98
C LYS A 87 -16.70 -8.35 3.78
N GLY A 88 -16.40 -7.58 2.74
CA GLY A 88 -17.19 -6.44 2.32
C GLY A 88 -18.65 -6.85 2.16
N GLU A 89 -19.49 -6.39 3.08
CA GLU A 89 -20.92 -6.61 3.06
C GLU A 89 -21.54 -5.69 2.00
N SER A 90 -21.84 -6.27 0.84
CA SER A 90 -22.70 -5.65 -0.17
C SER A 90 -24.14 -5.72 0.33
N THR A 91 -24.63 -4.68 1.00
CA THR A 91 -26.07 -4.49 1.15
C THR A 91 -26.62 -3.87 -0.14
N SER A 92 -27.25 -4.68 -0.97
CA SER A 92 -28.13 -4.17 -2.02
C SER A 92 -29.44 -3.69 -1.38
N PRO A 93 -29.99 -2.52 -1.74
CA PRO A 93 -31.27 -2.06 -1.21
C PRO A 93 -32.41 -2.90 -1.81
N THR A 94 -33.16 -3.58 -0.95
CA THR A 94 -34.41 -4.26 -1.30
C THR A 94 -35.46 -3.21 -1.67
N SER A 95 -35.83 -3.13 -2.94
CA SER A 95 -37.06 -2.45 -3.37
C SER A 95 -38.25 -3.37 -3.09
N HIS A 96 -38.95 -3.12 -1.99
CA HIS A 96 -40.30 -3.64 -1.79
C HIS A 96 -41.25 -2.68 -2.52
N LEU A 97 -41.81 -3.13 -3.65
CA LEU A 97 -42.98 -2.49 -4.26
C LEU A 97 -44.21 -2.99 -3.50
N ASP A 98 -45.01 -2.04 -3.02
CA ASP A 98 -46.39 -2.26 -2.60
C ASP A 98 -47.25 -2.51 -3.85
N GLU A 99 -48.09 -3.53 -3.80
CA GLU A 99 -49.34 -3.62 -4.56
C GLU A 99 -50.45 -4.09 -3.60
#